data_AF-A0A529KV53-F1
#
_entry.id   AF-A0A529KV53-F1
#
_cell.length_a   1.000
_cell.length_b   1.000
_cell.length_c   1.000
_cell.angle_alpha   90.00
_cell.angle_beta   90.00
_cell.angle_gamma   90.00
#
_symmetry.space_group_name_H-M   'P 1'
#
loop_
_entity.id
_entity.type
_entity.pdbx_description
1 polymer ?
#
loop_
_entity_poly.entity_id
_entity_poly.type
_entity_poly.pdbx_seq_one_letter_code
_entity_poly.pdbx_strand_id
1 'polypeptide(L)'
;RATITPDLAAFIEAQTSAFLATANGEGQPYIQHRGGPAGFLKVLDEHTIGFADFSGNRQFITQGNLQDNGQAFLFLIDYMLRQRIKIWGKARVVEDDAALTARL
;
A
#
# COMPACT_ATOMS: atom_id res chain seq x y z
N ARG A 1 3.87 -5.45 18.92
CA ARG A 1 3.39 -4.94 17.61
C ARG A 1 3.60 -6.07 16.60
N ALA A 2 2.65 -6.37 15.72
CA ALA A 2 2.82 -7.45 14.75
C ALA A 2 3.92 -7.09 13.72
N THR A 3 4.71 -8.08 13.31
CA THR A 3 5.74 -7.98 12.28
C THR A 3 5.28 -8.68 10.99
N ILE A 4 5.85 -8.28 9.87
CA ILE A 4 5.69 -8.96 8.59
C ILE A 4 6.59 -10.19 8.61
N THR A 5 6.00 -11.38 8.76
CA THR A 5 6.73 -12.65 8.70
C THR A 5 7.20 -12.95 7.27
N PRO A 6 8.20 -13.83 7.06
CA PRO A 6 8.63 -14.21 5.71
C PRO A 6 7.50 -14.72 4.81
N ASP A 7 6.60 -15.55 5.35
CA ASP A 7 5.44 -16.05 4.59
C ASP A 7 4.46 -14.93 4.21
N LEU A 8 4.25 -13.97 5.12
CA LEU A 8 3.41 -12.81 4.84
C LEU A 8 4.05 -11.90 3.79
N ALA A 9 5.37 -11.71 3.85
CA ALA A 9 6.09 -10.96 2.83
C ALA A 9 5.95 -11.61 1.45
N ALA A 10 6.17 -12.93 1.35
CA ALA A 10 5.99 -13.67 0.12
C ALA A 10 4.55 -13.54 -0.44
N PHE A 11 3.53 -13.58 0.43
CA PHE A 11 2.15 -13.34 0.02
C PHE A 11 1.94 -11.91 -0.51
N ILE A 12 2.44 -10.89 0.20
CA ILE A 12 2.30 -9.47 -0.17
C ILE A 12 2.95 -9.23 -1.54
N GLU A 13 4.17 -9.70 -1.74
CA GLU A 13 4.94 -9.46 -2.96
C GLU A 13 4.39 -10.25 -4.16
N ALA A 14 3.68 -11.35 -3.94
CA ALA A 14 2.99 -12.08 -5.01
C ALA A 14 1.75 -11.37 -5.55
N GLN A 15 1.21 -10.37 -4.85
CA GLN A 15 -0.01 -9.69 -5.27
C GLN A 15 0.22 -8.86 -6.53
N THR A 16 -0.80 -8.85 -7.39
CA THR A 16 -0.88 -7.99 -8.60
C THR A 16 -2.00 -6.94 -8.49
N SER A 17 -2.78 -7.00 -7.41
CA SER A 17 -3.90 -6.12 -7.12
C SER A 17 -3.97 -5.88 -5.61
N ALA A 18 -4.27 -4.64 -5.24
CA ALA A 18 -4.47 -4.21 -3.87
C ALA A 18 -5.54 -3.11 -3.79
N PHE A 19 -6.21 -3.02 -2.66
CA PHE A 19 -7.08 -1.89 -2.35
C PHE A 19 -6.48 -1.09 -1.20
N LEU A 20 -6.19 0.18 -1.46
CA LEU A 20 -5.74 1.12 -0.45
C LEU A 20 -6.92 2.00 -0.03
N ALA A 21 -7.29 1.91 1.24
CA ALA A 21 -8.25 2.81 1.85
C ALA A 21 -7.54 3.85 2.72
N THR A 22 -8.04 5.08 2.64
CA THR A 22 -7.60 6.25 3.41
C THR A 22 -8.85 7.00 3.88
N ALA A 23 -8.68 7.97 4.77
CA ALA A 23 -9.75 8.90 5.11
C ALA A 23 -9.18 10.31 5.19
N ASN A 24 -10.01 11.34 4.96
CA ASN A 24 -9.59 12.72 5.20
C ASN A 24 -9.56 13.04 6.72
N GLY A 25 -9.25 14.29 7.07
CA GLY A 25 -9.24 14.77 8.46
C GLY A 25 -10.60 14.70 9.17
N GLU A 26 -11.70 14.67 8.43
CA GLU A 26 -13.07 14.50 8.97
C GLU A 26 -13.49 13.03 9.10
N GLY A 27 -12.62 12.08 8.71
CA GLY A 27 -12.90 10.66 8.76
C GLY A 27 -13.75 10.12 7.60
N GLN A 28 -13.96 10.90 6.54
CA GLN A 28 -14.67 10.43 5.34
C GLN A 28 -13.80 9.42 4.57
N PRO A 29 -14.26 8.19 4.35
CA PRO A 29 -13.44 7.15 3.76
C PRO A 29 -13.34 7.28 2.24
N TYR A 30 -12.18 6.89 1.72
CA TYR A 30 -11.92 6.76 0.29
C TYR A 30 -11.14 5.47 0.02
N ILE A 31 -11.52 4.72 -1.01
CA ILE A 31 -10.83 3.49 -1.42
C ILE A 31 -10.42 3.57 -2.88
N GLN A 32 -9.24 3.04 -3.16
CA GLN A 32 -8.70 3.01 -4.50
C GLN A 32 -8.00 1.68 -4.79
N HIS A 33 -8.21 1.17 -6.00
CA HIS A 33 -7.50 0.01 -6.50
C HIS A 33 -6.09 0.41 -6.98
N ARG A 34 -5.09 -0.36 -6.57
CA ARG A 34 -3.70 -0.30 -7.01
C ARG A 34 -3.36 -1.62 -7.70
N GLY A 35 -2.83 -1.57 -8.91
CA GLY A 35 -2.46 -2.76 -9.66
C GLY A 35 -1.10 -2.62 -10.31
N GLY A 36 -0.42 -3.76 -10.47
CA GLY A 36 0.90 -3.86 -11.06
C GLY A 36 1.31 -5.32 -11.28
N PRO A 37 2.46 -5.57 -11.91
CA PRO A 37 3.02 -6.93 -11.98
C PRO A 37 3.33 -7.45 -10.56
N ALA A 38 3.49 -8.77 -10.42
CA ALA A 38 3.92 -9.34 -9.14
C ALA A 38 5.24 -8.69 -8.71
N GLY A 39 5.33 -8.32 -7.44
CA GLY A 39 6.43 -7.54 -6.86
C GLY A 39 6.26 -6.03 -6.95
N PHE A 40 5.11 -5.50 -7.41
CA PHE A 40 4.85 -4.05 -7.35
C PHE A 40 4.66 -3.54 -5.91
N LEU A 41 4.13 -4.39 -5.02
CA LEU A 41 4.27 -4.21 -3.58
C LEU A 41 5.60 -4.83 -3.16
N LYS A 42 6.40 -4.08 -2.42
CA LYS A 42 7.66 -4.53 -1.83
C LYS A 42 7.58 -4.49 -0.32
N VAL A 43 8.10 -5.51 0.35
CA VAL A 43 8.35 -5.44 1.79
C VAL A 43 9.74 -4.86 2.02
N LEU A 44 9.80 -3.63 2.52
CA LEU A 44 11.05 -2.88 2.70
C LEU A 44 11.77 -3.26 3.99
N ASP A 45 11.01 -3.66 5.01
CA ASP A 45 11.45 -4.20 6.30
C ASP A 45 10.27 -4.88 7.02
N GLU A 46 10.47 -5.36 8.24
CA GLU A 46 9.46 -6.09 9.05
C GLU A 46 8.17 -5.29 9.35
N HIS A 47 8.13 -4.00 9.03
CA HIS A 47 7.03 -3.09 9.33
C HIS A 47 6.63 -2.16 8.20
N THR A 48 7.31 -2.22 7.06
CA THR A 48 7.16 -1.25 5.97
C THR A 48 6.90 -1.95 4.65
N ILE A 49 5.79 -1.57 4.00
CA ILE A 49 5.46 -1.96 2.63
C ILE A 49 5.57 -0.71 1.77
N GLY A 50 6.21 -0.82 0.61
CA GLY A 50 6.33 0.26 -0.36
C GLY A 50 5.85 -0.16 -1.74
N PHE A 51 5.42 0.80 -2.53
CA PHE A 51 5.13 0.63 -3.96
C PHE A 51 5.26 1.98 -4.67
N ALA A 52 5.65 1.97 -5.93
CA ALA A 52 5.76 3.18 -6.73
C ALA A 52 4.37 3.64 -7.21
N ASP A 53 4.06 4.93 -7.09
CA ASP A 53 2.89 5.54 -7.72
C ASP A 53 3.33 6.10 -9.08
N PHE A 54 3.02 5.38 -10.17
CA PHE A 54 3.36 5.83 -11.51
C PHE A 54 2.43 6.95 -11.96
N SER A 55 2.99 7.95 -12.64
CA SER A 55 2.42 9.26 -13.00
C SER A 55 1.20 9.26 -13.94
N GLY A 56 0.58 8.11 -14.20
CA GLY A 56 -0.67 8.01 -14.96
C GLY A 56 -1.94 8.20 -14.13
N ASN A 57 -1.85 8.06 -12.80
CA ASN A 57 -3.00 8.03 -11.92
C ASN A 57 -3.09 9.34 -11.12
N ARG A 58 -4.08 10.19 -11.43
CA ARG A 58 -4.37 11.48 -10.77
C ARG A 58 -4.91 11.30 -9.34
N GLN A 59 -4.19 10.58 -8.47
CA GLN A 59 -4.65 10.12 -7.17
C GLN A 59 -4.50 11.17 -6.06
N PHE A 60 -4.90 12.40 -6.38
CA PHE A 60 -4.82 13.54 -5.48
C PHE A 60 -5.64 13.34 -4.20
N ILE A 61 -6.71 12.53 -4.25
CA ILE A 61 -7.55 12.25 -3.07
C ILE A 61 -6.78 11.42 -2.04
N THR A 62 -6.12 10.33 -2.44
CA THR A 62 -5.31 9.52 -1.51
C THR A 62 -4.15 10.34 -0.95
N GLN A 63 -3.46 11.12 -1.78
CA GLN A 63 -2.35 11.96 -1.33
C GLN A 63 -2.82 13.04 -0.34
N GLY A 64 -3.88 13.78 -0.69
CA GLY A 64 -4.48 14.79 0.19
C GLY A 64 -4.98 14.22 1.50
N ASN A 65 -5.68 13.07 1.45
CA ASN A 65 -6.11 12.36 2.66
C ASN A 65 -4.92 12.04 3.57
N LEU A 66 -3.80 11.53 3.02
CA LEU A 66 -2.63 11.16 3.82
C LEU A 66 -1.85 12.35 4.36
N GLN A 67 -1.95 13.53 3.74
CA GLN A 67 -1.39 14.77 4.27
C GLN A 67 -2.13 15.21 5.55
N ASP A 68 -3.46 15.11 5.55
CA ASP A 68 -4.29 15.51 6.70
C ASP A 68 -4.45 14.40 7.74
N ASN A 69 -4.48 13.14 7.28
CA ASN A 69 -4.74 11.94 8.07
C ASN A 69 -3.95 10.74 7.54
N GLY A 70 -2.80 10.48 8.18
CA GLY A 70 -1.90 9.39 7.77
C GLY A 70 -2.42 7.97 8.02
N GLN A 71 -3.66 7.75 8.47
CA GLN A 71 -4.22 6.40 8.66
C GLN A 71 -4.53 5.74 7.32
N ALA A 72 -4.11 4.48 7.18
CA ALA A 72 -4.33 3.72 5.96
C ALA A 72 -4.70 2.27 6.26
N PHE A 73 -5.41 1.67 5.31
CA PHE A 73 -5.74 0.26 5.30
C PHE A 73 -5.42 -0.35 3.95
N LEU A 74 -4.56 -1.35 3.95
CA LEU A 74 -4.25 -2.12 2.76
C LEU A 74 -5.01 -3.45 2.81
N PHE A 75 -5.78 -3.72 1.76
CA PHE A 75 -6.55 -4.94 1.61
C PHE A 75 -6.09 -5.70 0.38
N LEU A 76 -5.61 -6.92 0.62
CA LEU A 76 -5.05 -7.82 -0.39
C LEU A 76 -5.95 -9.04 -0.52
N ILE A 77 -6.24 -9.47 -1.74
CA ILE A 77 -7.13 -10.58 -2.03
C ILE A 77 -6.49 -11.47 -3.09
N ASP A 78 -6.23 -12.73 -2.71
CA ASP A 78 -5.93 -13.78 -3.66
C ASP A 78 -7.20 -14.57 -3.93
N TYR A 79 -7.80 -14.32 -5.10
CA TYR A 79 -9.04 -14.98 -5.52
C TYR A 79 -8.84 -16.48 -5.82
N MET A 80 -7.66 -16.88 -6.27
CA MET A 80 -7.35 -18.27 -6.63
C MET A 80 -7.23 -19.13 -5.38
N LEU A 81 -6.49 -18.63 -4.38
CA LEU A 81 -6.29 -19.31 -3.09
C LEU A 81 -7.40 -19.02 -2.09
N ARG A 82 -8.33 -18.11 -2.41
CA ARG A 82 -9.42 -17.63 -1.53
C ARG A 82 -8.88 -17.06 -0.22
N GLN A 83 -7.71 -16.43 -0.28
CA GLN A 83 -7.04 -15.82 0.86
C GLN A 83 -7.21 -14.31 0.84
N ARG A 84 -7.21 -13.70 2.02
CA ARG A 84 -7.34 -12.25 2.16
C ARG A 84 -6.55 -11.76 3.37
N ILE A 85 -5.83 -10.66 3.18
CA ILE A 85 -5.01 -10.04 4.23
C ILE A 85 -5.39 -8.58 4.38
N LYS A 86 -5.50 -8.15 5.62
CA LYS A 86 -5.96 -6.84 6.05
C LYS A 86 -4.89 -6.20 6.92
N ILE A 87 -4.32 -5.08 6.48
CA ILE A 87 -3.20 -4.43 7.15
C ILE A 87 -3.61 -3.02 7.50
N TRP A 88 -3.72 -2.73 8.80
CA TRP A 88 -3.86 -1.37 9.33
C TRP A 88 -2.48 -0.78 9.60
N GLY A 89 -2.31 0.48 9.20
CA GLY A 89 -1.05 1.16 9.43
C GLY A 89 -1.14 2.65 9.19
N LYS A 90 0.04 3.27 9.16
CA LYS A 90 0.20 4.63 8.68
C LYS A 90 0.84 4.61 7.31
N ALA A 91 0.40 5.48 6.41
CA ALA A 91 1.01 5.68 5.11
C ALA A 91 1.40 7.13 4.92
N ARG A 92 2.36 7.35 4.02
CA ARG A 92 2.79 8.68 3.56
C ARG A 92 3.22 8.56 2.12
N VAL A 93 3.10 9.65 1.38
CA VAL A 93 3.71 9.77 0.05
C VAL A 93 5.13 10.32 0.24
N VAL A 94 6.08 9.79 -0.53
CA VAL A 94 7.47 10.25 -0.54
C VAL A 94 7.79 10.65 -1.96
N GLU A 95 8.20 11.90 -2.15
CA GLU A 95 8.59 12.45 -3.44
C GLU A 95 10.11 12.67 -3.43
N ASP A 96 10.72 12.65 -4.63
CA ASP A 96 12.13 12.97 -4.86
C ASP A 96 13.17 12.15 -4.06
N ASP A 97 12.86 10.91 -3.71
CA ASP A 97 13.78 9.97 -3.04
C ASP A 97 14.24 8.86 -4.00
N ALA A 98 15.33 9.13 -4.72
CA ALA A 98 15.90 8.19 -5.69
C ALA A 98 16.34 6.86 -5.04
N ALA A 99 16.78 6.89 -3.78
CA ALA A 99 17.21 5.69 -3.08
C ALA A 99 16.02 4.79 -2.72
N LEU A 100 14.89 5.38 -2.30
CA LEU A 100 13.65 4.66 -2.09
C LEU A 100 13.10 4.12 -3.41
N THR A 101 13.08 4.93 -4.47
CA THR A 101 12.62 4.49 -5.80
C THR A 101 13.43 3.30 -6.32
N ALA A 102 14.75 3.27 -6.12
CA ALA A 102 15.58 2.14 -6.54
C ALA A 102 15.29 0.82 -5.79
N ARG A 103 14.60 0.88 -4.65
CA ARG A 103 14.19 -0.29 -3.85
C ARG A 103 12.79 -0.81 -4.20
N LEU A 104 12.03 -0.05 -5.01
CA LEU A 104 10.65 -0.34 -5.41
C LEU A 104 10.62 -0.96 -6.81
#